data_AF-A0ABD0N5V4-F1
#
_entry.id   AF-A0ABD0N5V4-F1
#
_cell.length_a   1.000
_cell.length_b   1.000
_cell.length_c   1.000
_cell.angle_alpha   90.00
_cell.angle_beta   90.00
_cell.angle_gamma   90.00
#
_symmetry.space_group_name_H-M   'P 1'
#
loop_
_entity.id
_entity.type
_entity.pdbx_description
1 polymer ?
#
loop_
_entity_poly.entity_id
_entity_poly.type
_entity_poly.pdbx_seq_one_letter_code
_entity_poly.pdbx_strand_id
1 'polypeptide(L)'
;HEYISGYYRVSVYFLSKVLSDILFLRTIPGIIFSCMVYWMIGLKATAEAFFIFLFSIVLVSYTATSMTLAISVDQTVVAIANIFINNIFVLMM
;
A
#
# COMPACT_ATOMS: atom_id res chain seq x y z
N HIS A 1 1.74 -16.94 18.99
CA HIS A 1 1.87 -16.98 20.46
C HIS A 1 0.98 -15.94 21.15
N GLU A 2 0.96 -14.68 20.72
CA GLU A 2 0.17 -13.62 21.41
C GLU A 2 -1.35 -13.79 21.32
N TYR A 3 -1.87 -14.24 20.17
CA TYR A 3 -3.31 -14.51 20.02
C TYR A 3 -3.80 -15.65 20.92
N ILE A 4 -3.02 -16.74 21.02
CA ILE A 4 -3.36 -17.92 21.84
C ILE A 4 -3.28 -17.57 23.33
N SER A 5 -2.37 -16.68 23.73
CA SER A 5 -2.27 -16.16 25.10
C SER A 5 -3.32 -15.09 25.45
N GLY A 6 -4.19 -14.71 24.51
CA GLY A 6 -5.32 -13.82 24.76
C GLY A 6 -5.01 -12.32 24.86
N TYR A 7 -3.84 -11.86 24.41
CA TYR A 7 -3.44 -10.44 24.53
C TYR A 7 -4.33 -9.50 23.71
N TYR A 8 -4.76 -9.91 22.51
CA TYR A 8 -5.59 -9.09 21.63
C TYR A 8 -6.37 -9.94 20.61
N ARG A 9 -7.48 -9.40 20.11
CA ARG A 9 -8.27 -10.02 19.03
C ARG A 9 -7.57 -9.82 17.68
N VAL A 10 -7.77 -10.75 16.75
CA VAL A 10 -7.23 -10.68 15.38
C VAL A 10 -7.63 -9.39 14.68
N SER A 11 -8.88 -8.94 14.85
CA SER A 11 -9.37 -7.70 14.23
C SER A 11 -8.63 -6.45 14.71
N VAL A 12 -8.31 -6.35 16.01
CA VAL A 12 -7.59 -5.22 16.59
C VAL A 12 -6.15 -5.19 16.09
N TYR A 13 -5.50 -6.35 16.07
CA TYR A 13 -4.14 -6.48 15.53
C TYR A 13 -4.08 -6.11 14.05
N PHE A 14 -4.99 -6.66 13.26
CA PHE A 14 -5.06 -6.40 11.83
C PHE A 14 -5.31 -4.92 11.54
N LEU A 15 -6.28 -4.30 12.22
CA LEU A 15 -6.60 -2.89 12.04
C LEU A 15 -5.42 -1.98 12.41
N SER A 16 -4.79 -2.20 13.57
CA SER A 16 -3.62 -1.42 13.98
C SER A 16 -2.45 -1.55 13.01
N LYS A 17 -2.19 -2.77 12.52
CA LYS A 17 -1.15 -3.03 11.53
C LYS A 17 -1.44 -2.29 10.22
N VAL A 18 -2.65 -2.44 9.69
CA VAL A 18 -3.07 -1.79 8.44
C VAL A 18 -3.02 -0.26 8.58
N LEU A 19 -3.51 0.31 9.68
CA LEU A 19 -3.46 1.76 9.92
C LEU A 19 -2.02 2.28 9.97
N SER A 20 -1.12 1.56 10.67
CA SER A 20 0.29 1.95 10.75
C SER A 20 0.99 1.91 9.39
N ASP A 21 0.72 0.90 8.56
CA ASP A 21 1.29 0.79 7.21
C ASP A 21 0.74 1.88 6.29
N ILE A 22 -0.59 2.02 6.24
CA ILE A 22 -1.27 3.00 5.37
C ILE A 22 -0.74 4.41 5.65
N LEU A 23 -0.76 4.85 6.91
CA LEU A 23 -0.41 6.24 7.25
C LEU A 23 1.07 6.55 7.00
N PHE A 24 1.96 5.73 7.55
CA PHE A 24 3.39 6.06 7.58
C PHE A 24 4.14 5.57 6.36
N LEU A 25 3.81 4.39 5.85
CA LEU A 25 4.57 3.75 4.77
C LEU A 25 3.96 4.00 3.39
N ARG A 26 2.68 4.36 3.29
CA ARG A 26 1.99 4.59 2.01
C ARG A 26 1.64 6.06 1.77
N THR A 27 0.86 6.68 2.66
CA THR A 27 0.34 8.04 2.45
C THR A 27 1.44 9.08 2.42
N ILE A 28 2.30 9.13 3.45
CA ILE A 28 3.34 10.15 3.56
C ILE A 28 4.33 10.05 2.39
N PRO A 29 4.92 8.88 2.07
CA PRO A 29 5.81 8.76 0.93
C PRO A 29 5.11 9.02 -0.40
N GLY A 30 3.87 8.56 -0.57
CA GLY A 30 3.07 8.79 -1.77
C GLY A 30 2.83 10.28 -2.05
N ILE A 31 2.49 11.05 -1.02
CA ILE A 31 2.32 12.51 -1.14
C ILE A 31 3.65 13.18 -1.51
N ILE A 32 4.74 12.85 -0.82
CA ILE A 32 6.06 13.43 -1.10
C ILE A 32 6.50 13.13 -2.54
N PHE A 33 6.35 11.88 -2.98
CA PHE A 33 6.65 11.45 -4.34
C PHE A 33 5.79 12.20 -5.36
N SER A 34 4.47 12.27 -5.15
CA SER A 34 3.56 12.97 -6.05
C SER A 34 3.87 14.45 -6.16
N CYS A 35 4.20 15.12 -5.04
CA CYS A 35 4.61 16.51 -5.02
C CYS A 35 5.88 16.72 -5.85
N MET A 36 6.91 15.90 -5.72
CA MET A 36 8.14 16.09 -6.50
C MET A 36 7.93 15.78 -7.98
N VAL A 37 7.38 14.60 -8.29
CA VAL A 37 7.36 14.07 -9.66
C VAL A 37 6.37 14.82 -10.55
N TYR A 38 5.22 15.26 -10.01
CA TYR A 38 4.22 15.96 -10.81
C TYR A 38 4.77 17.25 -11.45
N TRP A 39 5.50 18.03 -10.64
CA TRP A 39 6.10 19.29 -11.10
C TRP A 39 7.35 19.05 -11.95
N MET A 40 8.15 18.03 -11.65
CA MET A 40 9.32 17.66 -12.46
C MET A 40 8.95 17.22 -13.88
N ILE A 41 7.85 16.48 -14.04
CA ILE A 41 7.38 16.03 -15.36
C ILE A 41 6.75 17.18 -16.15
N GLY A 42 6.25 18.23 -15.49
CA GLY A 42 5.55 19.34 -16.14
C GLY A 42 4.13 18.97 -16.56
N LEU A 43 3.40 18.24 -15.71
CA LEU A 43 1.99 17.90 -15.95
C LEU A 43 1.08 19.15 -15.90
N LYS A 44 -0.21 18.96 -16.22
CA LYS A 44 -1.20 20.05 -16.33
C LYS A 44 -1.20 20.95 -15.08
N ALA A 45 -0.84 22.21 -15.23
CA ALA A 45 -0.74 23.19 -14.13
C ALA A 45 -2.10 23.69 -13.60
N THR A 46 -3.01 22.78 -13.28
CA THR A 46 -4.30 23.07 -12.63
C THR A 46 -4.38 22.29 -11.33
N ALA A 47 -4.81 22.94 -10.24
CA ALA A 47 -4.90 22.31 -8.92
C ALA A 47 -5.76 21.04 -8.91
N GLU A 48 -6.87 21.03 -9.65
CA GLU A 48 -7.74 19.86 -9.81
C GLU A 48 -6.97 18.63 -10.34
N ALA A 49 -6.21 18.81 -11.42
CA ALA A 49 -5.43 17.71 -12.02
C ALA A 49 -4.33 17.19 -11.08
N PHE A 50 -3.72 18.07 -10.27
CA PHE A 50 -2.74 17.67 -9.27
C PHE A 50 -3.38 16.80 -8.17
N PHE A 51 -4.53 17.22 -7.63
CA PHE A 51 -5.20 16.45 -6.57
C PHE A 51 -5.77 15.12 -7.08
N ILE A 52 -6.30 15.06 -8.30
CA ILE A 52 -6.72 13.80 -8.92
C ILE A 52 -5.53 12.85 -9.06
N PHE A 53 -4.38 13.35 -9.53
CA PHE A 53 -3.16 12.56 -9.63
C PHE A 53 -2.68 12.05 -8.27
N LEU A 54 -2.57 12.93 -7.28
CA LEU A 54 -2.15 12.59 -5.93
C LEU A 54 -3.07 11.52 -5.32
N PHE A 55 -4.39 11.73 -5.41
CA PHE A 55 -5.36 10.78 -4.90
C PHE A 55 -5.29 9.43 -5.60
N SER A 56 -5.11 9.42 -6.93
CA SER A 56 -4.96 8.18 -7.71
C SER A 56 -3.72 7.39 -7.29
N ILE A 57 -2.57 8.04 -7.12
CA ILE A 57 -1.33 7.39 -6.67
C ILE A 57 -1.50 6.77 -5.28
N VAL A 58 -2.11 7.51 -4.36
CA VAL A 58 -2.36 7.01 -2.99
C VAL A 58 -3.31 5.81 -3.00
N LEU A 59 -4.41 5.87 -3.76
CA LEU A 59 -5.35 4.76 -3.86
C LEU A 59 -4.74 3.52 -4.51
N VAL A 60 -3.97 3.66 -5.59
CA VAL A 60 -3.27 2.52 -6.20
C VAL A 60 -2.31 1.88 -5.20
N SER A 61 -1.60 2.68 -4.40
CA SER A 61 -0.73 2.17 -3.33
C SER A 61 -1.50 1.35 -2.29
N TYR A 62 -2.70 1.78 -1.90
CA TYR A 62 -3.54 1.07 -0.94
C TYR A 62 -4.09 -0.24 -1.51
N THR A 63 -4.51 -0.24 -2.77
CA THR A 63 -4.99 -1.44 -3.47
C THR A 63 -3.85 -2.47 -3.59
N ALA A 64 -2.67 -2.04 -4.02
CA ALA A 64 -1.47 -2.89 -4.08
C ALA A 64 -1.15 -3.48 -2.69
N THR A 65 -1.17 -2.65 -1.64
CA THR A 65 -0.90 -3.11 -0.27
C THR A 65 -1.93 -4.15 0.19
N SER A 66 -3.22 -3.88 -0.04
CA SER A 66 -4.31 -4.80 0.32
C SER A 66 -4.14 -6.16 -0.37
N MET A 67 -3.73 -6.15 -1.64
CA MET A 67 -3.41 -7.35 -2.39
C MET A 67 -2.21 -8.11 -1.80
N THR A 68 -1.11 -7.42 -1.49
CA THR A 68 0.06 -8.08 -0.88
C THR A 68 -0.28 -8.71 0.47
N LEU A 69 -1.12 -8.06 1.28
CA LEU A 69 -1.61 -8.60 2.54
C LEU A 69 -2.46 -9.84 2.32
N ALA A 70 -3.38 -9.82 1.35
CA ALA A 70 -4.22 -10.96 1.02
C ALA A 70 -3.40 -12.19 0.58
N ILE A 71 -2.37 -11.98 -0.26
CA ILE A 71 -1.51 -13.07 -0.72
C ILE A 71 -0.62 -13.59 0.42
N SER A 72 -0.17 -12.72 1.32
CA SER A 72 0.81 -13.09 2.36
C SER A 72 0.20 -13.81 3.56
N VAL A 73 -1.13 -13.79 3.76
CA VAL A 73 -1.78 -14.38 4.95
C VAL A 73 -1.49 -15.88 5.10
N ASP A 74 -1.43 -16.62 4.00
CA ASP A 74 -1.26 -18.08 4.01
C ASP A 74 0.20 -18.53 3.82
N GLN A 75 1.12 -17.59 3.63
CA GLN A 75 2.50 -17.90 3.25
C GLN A 75 3.41 -17.95 4.47
N THR A 76 4.07 -19.09 4.67
CA THR A 76 5.07 -19.28 5.73
C THR A 76 6.47 -18.78 5.33
N VAL A 77 6.73 -18.70 4.01
CA VAL A 77 8.00 -18.24 3.44
C VAL A 77 7.76 -17.00 2.57
N VAL A 78 8.38 -15.88 2.95
CA VAL A 78 8.23 -14.57 2.27
C VAL A 78 8.60 -14.64 0.79
N ALA A 79 9.59 -15.47 0.44
CA ALA A 79 10.03 -15.63 -0.95
C ALA A 79 8.91 -16.14 -1.87
N ILE A 80 8.05 -17.04 -1.39
CA ILE A 80 6.95 -17.59 -2.18
C ILE A 80 5.89 -16.51 -2.44
N ALA A 81 5.50 -15.76 -1.40
CA ALA A 81 4.58 -14.64 -1.53
C ALA A 81 5.07 -13.61 -2.57
N ASN A 82 6.36 -13.27 -2.52
CA ASN A 82 6.96 -12.30 -3.44
C ASN A 82 6.92 -12.76 -4.91
N ILE A 83 7.07 -14.06 -5.18
CA ILE A 83 6.96 -14.60 -6.54
C ILE A 83 5.54 -14.41 -7.09
N PHE A 84 4.51 -14.70 -6.29
CA PHE A 84 3.12 -14.48 -6.71
C PHE A 84 2.83 -13.00 -6.92
N ILE A 85 3.21 -12.15 -5.97
CA ILE A 85 2.99 -10.70 -6.03
C ILE A 85 3.63 -10.11 -7.30
N ASN A 86 4.89 -10.44 -7.58
CA ASN A 86 5.60 -9.89 -8.74
C ASN A 86 4.96 -10.34 -10.07
N ASN A 87 4.65 -11.63 -10.21
CA ASN A 87 4.00 -12.13 -11.43
C ASN A 87 2.64 -11.46 -11.66
N ILE A 88 1.85 -11.21 -10.61
CA ILE A 88 0.57 -10.53 -10.79
C ILE A 88 0.76 -9.06 -11.16
N PHE A 89 1.71 -8.35 -10.53
CA PHE A 89 2.00 -6.97 -10.95
C PHE A 89 2.45 -6.88 -12.40
N VAL A 90 3.25 -7.83 -12.89
CA VAL A 90 3.64 -7.89 -14.31
C VAL A 90 2.44 -8.11 -15.22
N LEU A 91 1.47 -8.96 -14.83
CA LEU A 91 0.25 -9.18 -15.61
C LEU A 91 -0.72 -8.00 -15.60
N MET A 92 -0.67 -7.15 -14.58
CA MET A 92 -1.50 -5.95 -14.45
C MET A 92 -0.95 -4.73 -15.22
N MET A 93 0.30 -4.81 -15.68
CA MET A 93 1.01 -3.74 -16.38
C MET A 93 0.76 -3.81 -17.89
#